data_AF-A0A356GP70-F1
#
_entry.id   AF-A0A356GP70-F1
#
_cell.length_a   1.000
_cell.length_b   1.000
_cell.length_c   1.000
_cell.angle_alpha   90.00
_cell.angle_beta   90.00
_cell.angle_gamma   90.00
#
_symmetry.space_group_name_H-M   'P 1'
#
loop_
_entity.id
_entity.type
_entity.pdbx_description
1 polymer ?
#
loop_
_entity_poly.entity_id
_entity_poly.type
_entity_poly.pdbx_seq_one_letter_code
_entity_poly.pdbx_strand_id
1 'polypeptide(L)' 'LDLDLGNACALEANAFAVGFTSEDRVEGMGAFLEKRKADFKGR' A
#
# COMPACT_ATOMS: atom_id res chain seq x y z
N LEU A 1 14.72 -12.47 11.64
CA LEU A 1 15.26 -12.29 10.28
C LEU A 1 16.24 -11.14 10.36
N ASP A 2 17.53 -11.44 10.37
CA ASP A 2 18.55 -10.42 10.16
C ASP A 2 18.74 -10.33 8.65
N LEU A 3 18.30 -9.21 8.05
CA LEU A 3 18.34 -8.97 6.62
C LEU A 3 19.30 -7.81 6.35
N ASP A 4 20.19 -7.97 5.38
CA ASP A 4 20.94 -6.82 4.87
C ASP A 4 19.98 -5.82 4.20
N LEU A 5 20.44 -4.58 4.07
CA LEU A 5 19.63 -3.48 3.58
C LEU A 5 19.00 -3.77 2.20
N GLY A 6 19.73 -4.43 1.29
CA GLY A 6 19.21 -4.72 -0.05
C GLY A 6 18.04 -5.71 0.00
N ASN A 7 18.20 -6.77 0.77
CA ASN A 7 17.15 -7.76 0.96
C ASN A 7 15.97 -7.21 1.77
N ALA A 8 16.22 -6.33 2.73
CA ALA A 8 15.17 -5.64 3.48
C ALA A 8 14.32 -4.74 2.55
N CYS A 9 14.95 -3.91 1.72
CA CYS A 9 14.25 -3.07 0.75
C CYS A 9 13.44 -3.90 -0.27
N ALA A 10 14.01 -5.01 -0.75
CA ALA A 10 13.31 -5.91 -1.67
C ALA A 10 12.09 -6.58 -1.01
N LEU A 11 12.22 -6.95 0.26
CA LEU A 11 11.11 -7.50 1.04
C LEU A 11 10.00 -6.47 1.23
N GLU A 12 10.36 -5.24 1.62
CA GLU A 12 9.40 -4.13 1.77
C GLU A 12 8.68 -3.83 0.46
N ALA A 13 9.39 -3.77 -0.66
CA ALA A 13 8.80 -3.53 -1.98
C ALA A 13 7.78 -4.61 -2.36
N ASN A 14 8.10 -5.89 -2.11
CA ASN A 14 7.18 -7.00 -2.37
C ASN A 14 5.96 -6.95 -1.44
N ALA A 15 6.17 -6.72 -0.14
CA ALA A 15 5.08 -6.63 0.83
C ALA A 15 4.14 -5.44 0.50
N PHE A 16 4.72 -4.31 0.11
CA PHE A 16 3.97 -3.15 -0.36
C PHE A 16 3.16 -3.48 -1.61
N ALA A 17 3.77 -4.11 -2.62
CA ALA A 17 3.09 -4.46 -3.86
C ALA A 17 1.83 -5.30 -3.60
N VAL A 18 1.90 -6.30 -2.70
CA VAL A 18 0.74 -7.12 -2.32
C VAL A 18 -0.36 -6.27 -1.68
N GLY A 19 -0.03 -5.44 -0.69
CA GLY A 19 -0.99 -4.55 -0.02
C GLY A 19 -1.57 -3.46 -0.93
N PHE A 20 -0.90 -3.18 -2.06
CA PHE A 20 -1.25 -2.14 -3.02
C PHE A 20 -2.04 -2.67 -4.24
N THR A 21 -2.51 -3.91 -4.19
CA THR A 21 -3.37 -4.50 -5.25
C THR A 21 -4.87 -4.28 -5.02
N SER A 22 -5.29 -3.77 -3.87
CA SER A 22 -6.69 -3.61 -3.50
C SER A 22 -7.41 -2.49 -4.27
N GLU A 23 -8.74 -2.59 -4.39
CA GLU A 23 -9.58 -1.49 -4.87
C GLU A 23 -9.49 -0.30 -3.90
N ASP A 24 -9.42 -0.60 -2.61
CA ASP A 24 -9.25 0.38 -1.52
C ASP A 24 -8.02 1.26 -1.68
N ARG A 25 -6.96 0.78 -2.33
CA ARG A 25 -5.82 1.64 -2.68
C ARG A 25 -6.28 2.82 -3.53
N VAL A 26 -7.00 2.53 -4.61
CA VAL A 26 -7.38 3.54 -5.61
C VAL A 26 -8.28 4.58 -4.95
N GLU A 27 -9.26 4.12 -4.16
CA GLU A 27 -10.16 4.99 -3.39
C GLU A 27 -9.42 5.82 -2.35
N GLY A 28 -8.55 5.21 -1.54
CA GLY A 28 -7.80 5.93 -0.50
C GLY A 28 -6.91 7.04 -1.08
N MET A 29 -6.22 6.75 -2.18
CA MET A 29 -5.39 7.74 -2.88
C MET A 29 -6.22 8.84 -3.53
N GLY A 30 -7.33 8.49 -4.19
CA GLY A 30 -8.25 9.45 -4.79
C GLY A 30 -8.86 10.38 -3.73
N ALA A 31 -9.45 9.81 -2.68
CA ALA A 31 -10.04 10.54 -1.59
C ALA A 31 -9.05 11.51 -0.90
N PHE A 32 -7.79 11.10 -0.76
CA PHE A 32 -6.73 11.96 -0.22
C PHE A 32 -6.47 13.18 -1.11
N LEU A 33 -6.32 12.98 -2.42
CA LEU A 33 -6.12 14.08 -3.39
C LEU A 33 -7.33 15.02 -3.44
N GLU A 34 -8.53 14.46 -3.34
CA GLU A 34 -9.80 15.18 -3.33
C GLU A 34 -10.13 15.82 -1.96
N LYS A 35 -9.31 15.58 -0.92
CA LYS A 35 -9.52 16.06 0.46
C LYS A 35 -10.88 15.66 1.07
N ARG A 36 -11.37 14.47 0.71
CA ARG A 36 -12.59 13.87 1.26
C ARG A 36 -12.26 12.65 2.11
N LYS A 37 -13.24 12.16 2.87
CA LYS A 37 -13.11 10.90 3.60
C LYS A 37 -13.15 9.73 2.60
N ALA A 38 -12.21 8.80 2.74
CA ALA A 38 -12.19 7.57 1.95
C ALA A 38 -13.26 6.59 2.42
N ASP A 39 -13.85 5.85 1.49
CA ASP A 39 -14.84 4.79 1.75
C ASP A 39 -14.24 3.40 1.51
N PHE A 40 -13.52 2.88 2.51
CA PHE A 40 -12.88 1.57 2.42
C PHE A 40 -13.88 0.41 2.53
N LYS A 41 -13.73 -0.59 1.67
CA LYS A 41 -14.58 -1.78 1.58
C LYS A 41 -13.88 -3.09 1.98
N GLY A 42 -12.59 -3.02 2.30
CA GLY A 42 -11.79 -4.18 2.70
C GLY A 42 -11.43 -5.10 1.54
N ARG A 43 -11.36 -4.57 0.31
CA ARG A 43 -11.09 -5.33 -0.92
C ARG A 43 -10.24 -4.53 -1.91
#